data_AF-A0A554INN2-F1
#
_entry.id   AF-A0A554INN2-F1
#
_cell.length_a   1.000
_cell.length_b   1.000
_cell.length_c   1.000
_cell.angle_alpha   90.00
_cell.angle_beta   90.00
_cell.angle_gamma   90.00
#
_symmetry.space_group_name_H-M   'P 1'
#
loop_
_entity.id
_entity.type
_entity.pdbx_description
1 polymer ?
#
loop_
_entity_poly.entity_id
_entity_poly.type
_entity_poly.pdbx_seq_one_letter_code
_entity_poly.pdbx_strand_id
1 'polypeptide(L)'
;MNVHGFKPLQPEDWWAGRVVTPKVRKGVIRAVISDVGTKTRMRISGYLEQRGASSVYHMTRTRGRPDDVMVSADDLNRILNEIKTMLGRKSYSVVDPRSDQRLIRVLMGLVEGYVGESGVPVAHKAVSVCAQLPKGTLWTPVDILSKRVDKPVYEEPAMLLEGHPDTLPQIAAVARNLRQVRFTVEDLMRGVTVTYEQDQDVHA
;
A
#
# COMPACT_ATOMS: atom_id res chain seq x y z
N MET A 1 -4.43 -18.68 -8.43
CA MET A 1 -5.88 -18.35 -8.48
C MET A 1 -6.05 -17.44 -9.68
N ASN A 2 -6.82 -17.84 -10.70
CA ASN A 2 -7.02 -16.99 -11.87
C ASN A 2 -8.03 -15.89 -11.50
N VAL A 3 -7.64 -14.66 -11.75
CA VAL A 3 -8.44 -13.46 -11.47
C VAL A 3 -8.80 -12.86 -12.81
N HIS A 4 -10.09 -12.80 -13.15
CA HIS A 4 -10.50 -12.43 -14.51
C HIS A 4 -9.99 -11.04 -14.91
N GLY A 5 -9.23 -10.97 -16.02
CA GLY A 5 -8.66 -9.73 -16.56
C GLY A 5 -7.34 -9.30 -15.91
N PHE A 6 -6.77 -10.13 -15.02
CA PHE A 6 -5.45 -9.91 -14.46
C PHE A 6 -4.65 -11.21 -14.37
N LYS A 7 -3.41 -11.18 -14.87
CA LYS A 7 -2.43 -12.26 -14.68
C LYS A 7 -1.62 -12.04 -13.40
N PRO A 8 -1.44 -13.07 -12.56
CA PRO A 8 -0.50 -13.00 -11.44
C PRO A 8 0.94 -13.05 -11.97
N LEU A 9 1.79 -12.19 -11.43
CA LEU A 9 3.25 -12.30 -11.54
C LEU A 9 3.79 -13.31 -10.52
N GLN A 10 5.09 -13.58 -10.59
CA GLN A 10 5.77 -14.46 -9.65
C GLN A 10 5.60 -13.95 -8.21
N PRO A 11 5.13 -14.80 -7.28
CA PRO A 11 5.07 -14.46 -5.86
C PRO A 11 6.44 -14.14 -5.28
N GLU A 12 6.48 -13.24 -4.30
CA GLU A 12 7.68 -12.82 -3.59
C GLU A 12 7.47 -12.92 -2.08
N ASP A 13 8.54 -13.10 -1.31
CA ASP A 13 8.46 -13.05 0.15
C ASP A 13 7.99 -11.67 0.63
N TRP A 14 6.96 -11.67 1.46
CA TRP A 14 6.42 -10.47 2.08
C TRP A 14 7.12 -10.17 3.39
N TRP A 15 7.49 -8.91 3.56
CA TRP A 15 7.92 -8.33 4.83
C TRP A 15 7.33 -6.93 4.89
N ALA A 16 6.65 -6.62 5.99
CA ALA A 16 6.14 -5.29 6.25
C ALA A 16 6.42 -4.89 7.69
N GLY A 17 6.31 -3.61 7.94
CA GLY A 17 6.27 -3.11 9.30
C GLY A 17 5.67 -1.73 9.32
N ARG A 18 5.52 -1.20 10.52
CA ARG A 18 4.84 0.07 10.72
C ARG A 18 5.51 0.88 11.80
N VAL A 19 5.37 2.19 11.66
CA VAL A 19 5.66 3.14 12.73
C VAL A 19 4.36 3.75 13.19
N VAL A 20 4.09 3.62 14.49
CA VAL A 20 2.93 4.20 15.16
C VAL A 20 3.41 5.40 15.96
N THR A 21 2.71 6.53 15.84
CA THR A 21 3.03 7.77 16.55
C THR A 21 1.75 8.47 17.01
N PRO A 22 1.77 9.32 18.05
CA PRO A 22 0.66 10.23 18.33
C PRO A 22 0.28 11.03 17.08
N LYS A 23 -0.98 11.47 17.00
CA LYS A 23 -1.48 12.14 15.80
C LYS A 23 -0.60 13.32 15.43
N VAL A 24 -0.03 13.26 14.24
CA VAL A 24 0.74 14.34 13.63
C VAL A 24 0.14 14.69 12.27
N ARG A 25 0.42 15.90 11.81
CA ARG A 25 0.00 16.34 10.47
C ARG A 25 0.71 15.48 9.41
N LYS A 26 0.01 15.12 8.34
CA LYS A 26 0.56 14.36 7.22
C LYS A 26 1.88 14.93 6.70
N GLY A 27 1.98 16.27 6.60
CA GLY A 27 3.21 16.95 6.15
C GLY A 27 4.45 16.66 7.01
N VAL A 28 4.28 16.34 8.30
CA VAL A 28 5.40 15.94 9.18
C VAL A 28 5.90 14.56 8.80
N ILE A 29 4.98 13.59 8.64
CA ILE A 29 5.34 12.22 8.24
C ILE A 29 5.99 12.23 6.85
N ARG A 30 5.41 12.99 5.90
CA ARG A 30 5.99 13.21 4.58
C ARG A 30 7.45 13.69 4.66
N ALA A 31 7.72 14.72 5.47
CA ALA A 31 9.07 15.26 5.62
C ALA A 31 10.03 14.18 6.16
N VAL A 32 9.62 13.44 7.18
CA VAL A 32 10.40 12.31 7.72
C VAL A 32 10.67 11.25 6.65
N ILE A 33 9.67 10.81 5.88
CA ILE A 33 9.88 9.83 4.80
C ILE A 33 10.87 10.36 3.74
N SER A 34 10.79 11.65 3.41
CA SER A 34 11.74 12.31 2.50
C SER A 34 13.17 12.25 3.04
N ASP A 35 13.36 12.63 4.30
CA ASP A 35 14.66 12.74 4.94
C ASP A 35 15.28 11.36 5.16
N VAL A 36 14.51 10.37 5.63
CA VAL A 36 14.98 9.00 5.80
C VAL A 36 15.36 8.38 4.47
N GLY A 37 14.53 8.53 3.42
CA GLY A 37 14.85 7.99 2.10
C GLY A 37 16.11 8.63 1.50
N THR A 38 16.34 9.92 1.76
CA THR A 38 17.55 10.64 1.33
C THR A 38 18.78 10.16 2.12
N LYS A 39 18.69 10.08 3.45
CA LYS A 39 19.77 9.64 4.35
C LYS A 39 20.20 8.20 4.06
N THR A 40 19.24 7.32 3.88
CA THR A 40 19.49 5.88 3.67
C THR A 40 19.83 5.55 2.21
N ARG A 41 19.54 6.46 1.27
CA ARG A 41 19.57 6.21 -0.17
C ARG A 41 18.75 4.97 -0.57
N MET A 42 17.64 4.75 0.12
CA MET A 42 16.75 3.61 -0.12
C MET A 42 15.39 4.08 -0.60
N ARG A 43 14.74 3.22 -1.39
CA ARG A 43 13.33 3.38 -1.70
C ARG A 43 12.53 3.07 -0.43
N ILE A 44 11.65 3.99 -0.07
CA ILE A 44 10.65 3.79 0.98
C ILE A 44 9.28 3.80 0.30
N SER A 45 8.49 2.75 0.52
CA SER A 45 7.18 2.59 -0.11
C SER A 45 6.20 2.13 0.96
N GLY A 46 5.02 2.72 0.99
CA GLY A 46 4.09 2.48 2.07
C GLY A 46 2.86 3.38 2.02
N TYR A 47 2.06 3.32 3.07
CA TYR A 47 0.85 4.10 3.21
C TYR A 47 0.68 4.62 4.63
N LEU A 48 -0.01 5.76 4.74
CA LEU A 48 -0.33 6.44 5.98
C LEU A 48 -1.82 6.26 6.30
N GLU A 49 -2.08 5.78 7.50
CA GLU A 49 -3.41 5.72 8.09
C GLU A 49 -3.53 6.71 9.26
N GLN A 50 -4.64 7.45 9.31
CA GLN A 50 -4.94 8.41 10.37
C GLN A 50 -6.03 7.85 11.30
N ARG A 51 -5.63 7.29 12.44
CA ARG A 51 -6.51 6.58 13.38
C ARG A 51 -6.76 7.41 14.64
N GLY A 52 -7.88 8.11 14.73
CA GLY A 52 -8.28 8.82 15.95
C GLY A 52 -7.18 9.76 16.45
N ALA A 53 -6.54 9.39 17.57
CA ALA A 53 -5.42 10.11 18.21
C ALA A 53 -4.01 9.65 17.79
N SER A 54 -3.90 8.82 16.75
CA SER A 54 -2.64 8.26 16.25
C SER A 54 -2.50 8.38 14.73
N SER A 55 -1.27 8.37 14.26
CA SER A 55 -0.91 8.23 12.85
C SER A 55 -0.04 6.98 12.70
N VAL A 56 -0.34 6.16 11.70
CA VAL A 56 0.36 4.89 11.46
C VAL A 56 0.90 4.90 10.03
N TYR A 57 2.22 4.89 9.89
CA TYR A 57 2.86 4.69 8.60
C TYR A 57 3.23 3.22 8.44
N HIS A 58 2.60 2.54 7.49
CA HIS A 58 2.92 1.17 7.09
C HIS A 58 3.94 1.23 5.96
N MET A 59 5.07 0.57 6.13
CA MET A 59 6.05 0.34 5.09
C MET A 59 5.85 -1.06 4.52
N THR A 60 5.67 -1.13 3.20
CA THR A 60 5.41 -2.38 2.48
C THR A 60 6.51 -2.61 1.44
N ARG A 61 6.92 -3.86 1.28
CA ARG A 61 7.81 -4.28 0.21
C ARG A 61 7.01 -4.43 -1.09
N THR A 62 7.06 -3.42 -1.95
CA THR A 62 6.47 -3.50 -3.30
C THR A 62 7.54 -3.24 -4.35
N ARG A 63 7.76 -4.18 -5.29
CA ARG A 63 8.45 -3.85 -6.54
C ARG A 63 7.65 -2.79 -7.26
N GLY A 64 8.17 -1.57 -7.33
CA GLY A 64 7.56 -0.53 -8.16
C GLY A 64 7.80 -0.82 -9.64
N ARG A 65 8.92 -1.48 -9.98
CA ARG A 65 9.28 -1.94 -11.33
C ARG A 65 10.08 -3.26 -11.23
N PRO A 66 10.16 -4.05 -12.31
CA PRO A 66 10.93 -5.30 -12.33
C PRO A 66 12.41 -5.13 -11.95
N ASP A 67 12.99 -3.97 -12.21
CA ASP A 67 14.38 -3.60 -11.96
C ASP A 67 14.62 -2.92 -10.59
N ASP A 68 13.56 -2.67 -9.80
CA ASP A 68 13.72 -2.05 -8.48
C ASP A 68 14.47 -3.02 -7.52
N VAL A 69 15.60 -2.56 -6.97
CA VAL A 69 16.30 -3.27 -5.90
C VAL A 69 15.39 -3.32 -4.67
N MET A 70 15.08 -4.54 -4.24
CA MET A 70 14.20 -4.75 -3.12
C MET A 70 14.91 -4.50 -1.79
N VAL A 71 14.24 -3.78 -0.90
CA VAL A 71 14.67 -3.59 0.49
C VAL A 71 14.76 -4.95 1.17
N SER A 72 15.89 -5.22 1.83
CA SER A 72 16.08 -6.45 2.62
C SER A 72 15.31 -6.38 3.94
N ALA A 73 15.12 -7.51 4.63
CA ALA A 73 14.48 -7.54 5.94
C ALA A 73 15.27 -6.71 6.99
N ASP A 74 16.59 -6.73 6.92
CA ASP A 74 17.46 -5.93 7.81
C ASP A 74 17.33 -4.43 7.53
N ASP A 75 17.25 -4.06 6.25
CA ASP A 75 17.06 -2.67 5.85
C ASP A 75 15.67 -2.15 6.25
N LEU A 76 14.63 -2.99 6.20
CA LEU A 76 13.30 -2.64 6.70
C LEU A 76 13.35 -2.23 8.17
N ASN A 77 13.97 -3.05 9.03
CA ASN A 77 14.12 -2.75 10.45
C ASN A 77 14.89 -1.44 10.69
N ARG A 78 15.96 -1.22 9.92
CA ARG A 78 16.74 0.01 10.00
C ARG A 78 15.91 1.24 9.63
N ILE A 79 15.18 1.18 8.51
CA ILE A 79 14.35 2.28 8.03
C ILE A 79 13.22 2.60 9.02
N LEU A 80 12.51 1.58 9.51
CA LEU A 80 11.44 1.76 10.51
C LEU A 80 11.97 2.41 11.80
N ASN A 81 13.16 2.02 12.26
CA ASN A 81 13.78 2.60 13.44
C ASN A 81 14.23 4.06 13.22
N GLU A 82 14.71 4.40 12.02
CA GLU A 82 15.06 5.79 11.68
C GLU A 82 13.80 6.67 11.65
N ILE A 83 12.73 6.23 10.97
CA ILE A 83 11.43 6.94 10.94
C ILE A 83 10.91 7.14 12.36
N LYS A 84 10.91 6.08 13.19
CA LYS A 84 10.53 6.15 14.61
C LYS A 84 11.32 7.22 15.35
N THR A 85 12.64 7.23 15.17
CA THR A 85 13.54 8.17 15.87
C THR A 85 13.25 9.61 15.49
N MET A 86 13.04 9.88 14.19
CA MET A 86 12.70 11.22 13.70
C MET A 86 11.31 11.70 14.15
N LEU A 87 10.34 10.78 14.31
CA LEU A 87 9.01 11.10 14.84
C LEU A 87 9.00 11.28 16.38
N GLY A 88 10.05 10.87 17.08
CA GLY A 88 10.28 11.18 18.50
C GLY A 88 9.74 10.17 19.52
N ARG A 89 9.93 10.49 20.82
CA ARG A 89 9.90 9.57 21.98
C ARG A 89 8.62 8.76 22.22
N LYS A 90 7.47 9.16 21.66
CA LYS A 90 6.20 8.43 21.79
C LYS A 90 5.91 7.51 20.59
N SER A 91 6.81 7.49 19.62
CA SER A 91 6.68 6.63 18.45
C SER A 91 7.33 5.28 18.69
N TYR A 92 6.76 4.24 18.11
CA TYR A 92 7.34 2.90 18.13
C TYR A 92 7.23 2.25 16.75
N SER A 93 8.20 1.40 16.42
CA SER A 93 8.22 0.61 15.21
C SER A 93 7.90 -0.86 15.52
N VAL A 94 7.21 -1.53 14.62
CA VAL A 94 6.85 -2.95 14.71
C VAL A 94 7.07 -3.58 13.34
N VAL A 95 7.71 -4.74 13.28
CA VAL A 95 7.65 -5.62 12.10
C VAL A 95 6.35 -6.39 12.19
N ASP A 96 5.55 -6.35 11.13
CA ASP A 96 4.27 -7.04 11.12
C ASP A 96 4.53 -8.56 11.10
N PRO A 97 4.01 -9.32 12.07
CA PRO A 97 4.11 -10.77 12.04
C PRO A 97 3.22 -11.33 10.93
N ARG A 98 3.44 -12.61 10.59
CA ARG A 98 2.43 -13.35 9.81
C ARG A 98 1.13 -13.43 10.59
N SER A 99 0.02 -13.40 9.86
CA SER A 99 -1.31 -13.53 10.43
C SER A 99 -1.63 -15.01 10.68
N ASP A 100 -2.17 -15.33 11.85
CA ASP A 100 -2.73 -16.67 12.13
C ASP A 100 -4.06 -16.90 11.39
N GLN A 101 -4.66 -15.84 10.87
CA GLN A 101 -5.89 -15.86 10.08
C GLN A 101 -5.58 -15.79 8.59
N ARG A 102 -6.39 -16.46 7.77
CA ARG A 102 -6.39 -16.32 6.31
C ARG A 102 -6.86 -14.92 5.92
N LEU A 103 -5.91 -13.99 5.81
CA LEU A 103 -6.15 -12.58 5.55
C LEU A 103 -5.27 -12.12 4.39
N ILE A 104 -5.89 -11.49 3.40
CA ILE A 104 -5.19 -10.72 2.36
C ILE A 104 -5.35 -9.23 2.62
N ARG A 105 -4.33 -8.47 2.21
CA ARG A 105 -4.32 -7.01 2.19
C ARG A 105 -4.01 -6.52 0.78
N VAL A 106 -4.74 -5.52 0.32
CA VAL A 106 -4.56 -4.90 -0.99
C VAL A 106 -4.59 -3.38 -0.84
N LEU A 107 -3.56 -2.71 -1.34
CA LEU A 107 -3.47 -1.26 -1.40
C LEU A 107 -3.75 -0.81 -2.84
N MET A 108 -4.73 0.07 -3.04
CA MET A 108 -5.08 0.61 -4.35
C MET A 108 -5.00 2.13 -4.36
N GLY A 109 -4.20 2.67 -5.29
CA GLY A 109 -4.18 4.10 -5.60
C GLY A 109 -5.51 4.54 -6.20
N LEU A 110 -5.93 5.76 -5.91
CA LEU A 110 -7.20 6.32 -6.41
C LEU A 110 -7.01 7.37 -7.51
N VAL A 111 -5.76 7.75 -7.82
CA VAL A 111 -5.41 8.70 -8.88
C VAL A 111 -4.99 7.97 -10.15
N GLU A 112 -4.17 6.91 -10.04
CA GLU A 112 -3.86 6.02 -11.17
C GLU A 112 -5.16 5.36 -11.66
N GLY A 113 -5.81 5.95 -12.67
CA GLY A 113 -7.12 5.53 -13.19
C GLY A 113 -8.18 6.64 -13.32
N TYR A 114 -7.95 7.81 -12.70
CA TYR A 114 -8.89 8.94 -12.67
C TYR A 114 -8.27 10.31 -13.01
N VAL A 115 -7.56 10.41 -14.15
CA VAL A 115 -7.61 11.68 -14.89
C VAL A 115 -8.97 11.73 -15.58
N GLY A 116 -10.02 12.03 -14.82
CA GLY A 116 -11.34 12.36 -15.37
C GLY A 116 -11.35 13.83 -15.77
N GLU A 117 -12.00 14.14 -16.90
CA GLU A 117 -12.14 15.49 -17.49
C GLU A 117 -12.74 16.56 -16.56
N SER A 118 -13.18 16.21 -15.35
CA SER A 118 -13.99 17.05 -14.45
C SER A 118 -13.33 17.50 -13.14
N GLY A 119 -12.11 17.08 -12.82
CA GLY A 119 -11.36 17.62 -11.68
C GLY A 119 -11.97 17.42 -10.28
N VAL A 120 -12.95 16.51 -10.11
CA VAL A 120 -13.61 16.25 -8.82
C VAL A 120 -12.75 15.29 -7.96
N PRO A 121 -12.51 15.59 -6.66
CA PRO A 121 -11.77 14.72 -5.75
C PRO A 121 -12.40 13.32 -5.58
N VAL A 122 -11.57 12.28 -5.69
CA VAL A 122 -11.96 10.87 -5.85
C VAL A 122 -12.59 10.23 -4.60
N ALA A 123 -12.50 10.87 -3.44
CA ALA A 123 -13.03 10.33 -2.18
C ALA A 123 -14.52 9.93 -2.28
N HIS A 124 -15.34 10.67 -3.03
CA HIS A 124 -16.76 10.33 -3.22
C HIS A 124 -17.00 9.08 -4.09
N LYS A 125 -16.16 8.83 -5.10
CA LYS A 125 -16.26 7.63 -5.94
C LYS A 125 -15.76 6.38 -5.20
N ALA A 126 -14.71 6.51 -4.41
CA ALA A 126 -14.19 5.41 -3.58
C ALA A 126 -15.28 4.86 -2.65
N VAL A 127 -16.10 5.71 -2.02
CA VAL A 127 -17.23 5.27 -1.18
C VAL A 127 -18.25 4.45 -1.96
N SER A 128 -18.64 4.89 -3.17
CA SER A 128 -19.60 4.17 -4.01
C SER A 128 -19.08 2.82 -4.52
N VAL A 129 -17.78 2.73 -4.79
CA VAL A 129 -17.12 1.49 -5.23
C VAL A 129 -16.95 0.55 -4.04
N CYS A 130 -16.60 1.06 -2.86
CA CYS A 130 -16.44 0.27 -1.65
C CYS A 130 -17.77 -0.27 -1.11
N ALA A 131 -18.90 0.40 -1.38
CA ALA A 131 -20.24 -0.13 -1.07
C ALA A 131 -20.56 -1.45 -1.80
N GLN A 132 -19.82 -1.78 -2.86
CA GLN A 132 -19.97 -3.02 -3.63
C GLN A 132 -19.06 -4.15 -3.12
N LEU A 133 -18.23 -3.89 -2.10
CA LEU A 133 -17.34 -4.90 -1.53
C LEU A 133 -18.14 -5.99 -0.80
N PRO A 134 -17.69 -7.26 -0.87
CA PRO A 134 -18.40 -8.35 -0.23
C PRO A 134 -18.40 -8.21 1.30
N LYS A 135 -19.42 -8.79 1.94
CA LYS A 135 -19.51 -8.85 3.40
C LYS A 135 -18.24 -9.51 3.96
N GLY A 136 -17.58 -8.82 4.89
CA GLY A 136 -16.33 -9.28 5.49
C GLY A 136 -15.05 -8.71 4.87
N THR A 137 -15.15 -7.89 3.81
CA THR A 137 -14.04 -7.03 3.38
C THR A 137 -14.11 -5.70 4.11
N LEU A 138 -13.04 -5.38 4.84
CA LEU A 138 -12.83 -4.08 5.45
C LEU A 138 -12.15 -3.17 4.42
N TRP A 139 -12.56 -1.91 4.38
CA TRP A 139 -11.87 -0.90 3.61
C TRP A 139 -11.54 0.30 4.50
N THR A 140 -10.38 0.91 4.28
CA THR A 140 -9.91 2.07 5.03
C THR A 140 -9.29 3.08 4.08
N PRO A 141 -9.69 4.37 4.14
CA PRO A 141 -9.02 5.41 3.38
C PRO A 141 -7.62 5.66 3.94
N VAL A 142 -6.62 5.67 3.05
CA VAL A 142 -5.21 5.89 3.39
C VAL A 142 -4.56 6.82 2.36
N ASP A 143 -3.35 7.28 2.64
CA ASP A 143 -2.53 7.98 1.65
C ASP A 143 -1.30 7.12 1.35
N ILE A 144 -1.05 6.78 0.08
CA ILE A 144 0.27 6.26 -0.32
C ILE A 144 1.29 7.37 -0.09
N LEU A 145 2.38 7.07 0.61
CA LEU A 145 3.52 7.96 0.76
C LEU A 145 4.79 7.16 0.43
N SER A 146 5.40 7.49 -0.70
CA SER A 146 6.56 6.75 -1.22
C SER A 146 7.69 7.69 -1.64
N LYS A 147 8.94 7.33 -1.31
CA LYS A 147 10.15 8.06 -1.68
C LYS A 147 11.05 7.15 -2.50
N ARG A 148 11.39 7.57 -3.73
CA ARG A 148 12.51 7.00 -4.49
C ARG A 148 13.77 7.80 -4.18
N VAL A 149 14.95 7.18 -4.33
CA VAL A 149 16.24 7.79 -3.97
C VAL A 149 16.38 9.22 -4.52
N ASP A 150 16.14 9.41 -5.82
CA ASP A 150 16.38 10.69 -6.50
C ASP A 150 15.09 11.44 -6.91
N LYS A 151 13.97 11.16 -6.25
CA LYS A 151 12.69 11.83 -6.54
C LYS A 151 12.08 12.47 -5.30
N PRO A 152 11.25 13.50 -5.43
CA PRO A 152 10.40 13.95 -4.33
C PRO A 152 9.52 12.82 -3.78
N VAL A 153 8.99 13.01 -2.58
CA VAL A 153 7.97 12.10 -2.04
C VAL A 153 6.75 12.14 -2.97
N TYR A 154 6.37 10.96 -3.45
CA TYR A 154 5.13 10.69 -4.15
C TYR A 154 4.01 10.51 -3.14
N GLU A 155 2.88 11.15 -3.39
CA GLU A 155 1.68 11.06 -2.57
C GLU A 155 0.46 10.80 -3.43
N GLU A 156 -0.42 9.92 -2.95
CA GLU A 156 -1.65 9.59 -3.62
C GLU A 156 -2.71 9.19 -2.61
N PRO A 157 -3.95 9.72 -2.69
CA PRO A 157 -5.08 9.10 -2.01
C PRO A 157 -5.23 7.64 -2.43
N ALA A 158 -5.45 6.76 -1.47
CA ALA A 158 -5.52 5.33 -1.66
C ALA A 158 -6.62 4.70 -0.81
N MET A 159 -6.95 3.44 -1.11
CA MET A 159 -7.76 2.59 -0.26
C MET A 159 -6.96 1.35 0.15
N LEU A 160 -7.06 0.99 1.42
CA LEU A 160 -6.61 -0.28 1.94
C LEU A 160 -7.81 -1.23 2.02
N LEU A 161 -7.71 -2.40 1.43
CA LEU A 161 -8.70 -3.47 1.49
C LEU A 161 -8.11 -4.65 2.25
N GLU A 162 -8.83 -5.14 3.26
CA GLU A 162 -8.45 -6.33 4.03
C GLU A 162 -9.61 -7.33 4.06
N GLY A 163 -9.35 -8.61 3.82
CA GLY A 163 -10.41 -9.63 3.77
C GLY A 163 -9.89 -11.05 3.58
N HIS A 164 -10.79 -12.03 3.56
CA HIS A 164 -10.44 -13.42 3.29
C HIS A 164 -9.94 -13.58 1.84
N PRO A 165 -8.95 -14.46 1.54
CA PRO A 165 -8.46 -14.68 0.17
C PRO A 165 -9.55 -14.92 -0.89
N ASP A 166 -10.68 -15.51 -0.49
CA ASP A 166 -11.81 -15.79 -1.40
C ASP A 166 -12.51 -14.52 -1.90
N THR A 167 -12.25 -13.34 -1.32
CA THR A 167 -12.77 -12.05 -1.79
C THR A 167 -11.93 -11.45 -2.93
N LEU A 168 -10.83 -12.10 -3.32
CA LEU A 168 -9.91 -11.58 -4.35
C LEU A 168 -10.57 -11.34 -5.71
N PRO A 169 -11.47 -12.19 -6.24
CA PRO A 169 -12.16 -11.92 -7.51
C PRO A 169 -12.96 -10.61 -7.49
N GLN A 170 -13.60 -10.27 -6.37
CA GLN A 170 -14.37 -9.03 -6.21
C GLN A 170 -13.44 -7.82 -6.04
N ILE A 171 -12.34 -7.97 -5.30
CA ILE A 171 -11.29 -6.95 -5.21
C ILE A 171 -10.75 -6.63 -6.61
N ALA A 172 -10.56 -7.64 -7.47
CA ALA A 172 -10.12 -7.41 -8.83
C ALA A 172 -11.18 -6.74 -9.71
N ALA A 173 -12.47 -7.01 -9.49
CA ALA A 173 -13.54 -6.27 -10.14
C ALA A 173 -13.49 -4.77 -9.74
N VAL A 174 -13.24 -4.48 -8.45
CA VAL A 174 -12.97 -3.11 -7.98
C VAL A 174 -11.76 -2.51 -8.68
N ALA A 175 -10.64 -3.23 -8.75
CA ALA A 175 -9.44 -2.77 -9.45
C ALA A 175 -9.71 -2.43 -10.93
N ARG A 176 -10.49 -3.24 -11.67
CA ARG A 176 -10.92 -2.92 -13.05
C ARG A 176 -11.79 -1.68 -13.12
N ASN A 177 -12.77 -1.55 -12.22
CA ASN A 177 -13.65 -0.37 -12.16
C ASN A 177 -12.86 0.91 -11.85
N LEU A 178 -11.77 0.79 -11.09
CA LEU A 178 -10.81 1.85 -10.81
C LEU A 178 -9.71 1.98 -11.88
N ARG A 179 -9.80 1.23 -12.99
CA ARG A 179 -8.84 1.23 -14.11
C ARG A 179 -7.39 1.02 -13.68
N GLN A 180 -7.19 0.19 -12.66
CA GLN A 180 -5.85 -0.19 -12.19
C GLN A 180 -5.17 -1.03 -13.28
N VAL A 181 -3.98 -0.61 -13.71
CA VAL A 181 -3.13 -1.41 -14.61
C VAL A 181 -2.55 -2.61 -13.87
N ARG A 182 -2.37 -2.47 -12.56
CA ARG A 182 -1.87 -3.52 -11.67
C ARG A 182 -2.32 -3.26 -10.24
N PHE A 183 -2.32 -4.30 -9.42
CA PHE A 183 -2.45 -4.18 -7.97
C PHE A 183 -1.69 -5.30 -7.28
N THR A 184 -1.32 -5.09 -6.02
CA THR A 184 -0.52 -6.03 -5.26
C THR A 184 -1.33 -6.58 -4.09
N VAL A 185 -1.29 -7.90 -3.94
CA VAL A 185 -1.97 -8.65 -2.87
C VAL A 185 -0.92 -9.20 -1.91
N GLU A 186 -1.00 -8.79 -0.65
CA GLU A 186 -0.23 -9.38 0.44
C GLU A 186 -1.06 -10.48 1.08
N ASP A 187 -0.63 -11.74 1.01
CA ASP A 187 -1.18 -12.86 1.77
C ASP A 187 -0.45 -12.95 3.11
N LEU A 188 -1.07 -12.38 4.15
CA LEU A 188 -0.44 -12.17 5.45
C LEU A 188 -0.21 -13.48 6.21
N MET A 189 -0.97 -14.52 5.91
CA MET A 189 -0.77 -15.84 6.53
C MET A 189 0.41 -16.56 5.89
N ARG A 190 0.48 -16.56 4.56
CA ARG A 190 1.57 -17.21 3.82
C ARG A 190 2.86 -16.40 3.86
N GLY A 191 2.77 -15.10 4.16
CA GLY A 191 3.90 -14.19 4.11
C GLY A 191 4.43 -14.04 2.68
N VAL A 192 3.52 -13.95 1.71
CA VAL A 192 3.87 -13.73 0.31
C VAL A 192 3.10 -12.55 -0.27
N THR A 193 3.75 -11.87 -1.21
CA THR A 193 3.16 -10.80 -2.00
C THR A 193 3.04 -11.25 -3.45
N VAL A 194 1.90 -11.00 -4.08
CA VAL A 194 1.66 -11.29 -5.49
C VAL A 194 1.14 -10.03 -6.18
N THR A 195 1.85 -9.58 -7.22
CA THR A 195 1.37 -8.51 -8.09
C THR A 195 0.54 -9.11 -9.21
N TYR A 196 -0.62 -8.51 -9.46
CA TYR A 196 -1.52 -8.84 -10.56
C TYR A 196 -1.46 -7.72 -11.58
N GLU A 197 -1.20 -8.04 -12.84
CA GLU A 197 -1.14 -7.09 -13.96
C GLU A 197 -2.30 -7.33 -14.91
N GLN A 198 -2.87 -6.27 -15.47
CA GLN A 198 -4.01 -6.37 -16.37
C GLN A 198 -3.60 -7.16 -17.62
N ASP A 199 -4.45 -8.09 -18.05
CA ASP A 199 -4.26 -8.81 -19.30
C ASP A 199 -4.35 -7.81 -20.46
N GLN A 200 -3.26 -7.64 -21.20
CA GLN A 200 -3.21 -6.72 -22.35
C GLN A 200 -4.06 -7.21 -23.55
N ASP A 201 -4.54 -8.46 -23.50
CA ASP A 201 -5.22 -9.13 -24.62
C ASP A 201 -6.76 -9.00 -24.62
N VAL A 202 -7.36 -8.13 -23.80
CA VAL A 202 -8.83 -7.95 -23.74
C VAL A 202 -9.34 -6.83 -24.66
N HIS A 203 -8.47 -6.28 -25.52
CA HIS A 203 -8.83 -5.30 -26.55
C HIS A 203 -8.24 -5.65 -27.93
N ALA A 204 -8.40 -6.90 -28.36
CA ALA A 204 -8.30 -7.29 -29.77
C ALA A 204 -9.68 -7.71 -30.29
#